data_AF-A0A1Y2VUR7-F1
#
_entry.id   AF-A0A1Y2VUR7-F1
#
_cell.length_a   1.000
_cell.length_b   1.000
_cell.length_c   1.000
_cell.angle_alpha   90.00
_cell.angle_beta   90.00
_cell.angle_gamma   90.00
#
_symmetry.space_group_name_H-M   'P 1'
#
loop_
_entity.id
_entity.type
_entity.pdbx_description
1 polymer ?
#
loop_
_entity_poly.entity_id
_entity_poly.type
_entity_poly.pdbx_seq_one_letter_code
_entity_poly.pdbx_strand_id
1 'polypeptide(L)'
;MDSNLRHMSLNSLDHLPPPVYANAVLYFLLQAGADPKRVFGILQEGLQRTFTQLPWLSGKVYRSSNISPGNLEIQYHTTPELSPPPQLKFNEPETDLTYDDLKETAFHPSAFEDHALAWAPFYADLDRGSEVFVAQANFIPGGCILTGTLIHVVADGTGLSSVLKNWADNCRDIQFGTTLQKPPPEISDHALLERVWAKEGTKKPVQDLPPKTWQLLGLDSPRTADFQGTTDPNERTQHASAPESSGPKKEMKTCIFYLSPTNVKALREECEKDPGIKNISLNDSICALIWRCLLRARKLATKGALHAINTEEVQNFVAMDSEARLDLPFDCRPYFPDSVPADYLGNFAMINQFYHPLSALVGSSTIGSIARMIREVAKQVTASKIMDAYTVVRTLVEEGGLKLDNLKVDGNGLMIGSYLAFIMADVNFGEKIFGNGGKPDAFRPLMGAINQSFRYCAILPRKEHGGVEFLANLFDEELDILLEDEEFNTFAVFVA
;
A
#
# COMPACT_ATOMS: atom_id res chain seq x y z
N MET A 1 -13.85 -34.56 13.46
CA MET A 1 -13.80 -33.12 13.11
C MET A 1 -13.15 -32.43 14.28
N ASP A 2 -12.05 -31.73 14.04
CA ASP A 2 -11.42 -30.90 15.04
C ASP A 2 -12.40 -29.76 15.41
N SER A 3 -12.88 -29.74 16.66
CA SER A 3 -13.86 -28.75 17.13
C SER A 3 -13.32 -27.32 17.19
N ASN A 4 -12.00 -27.16 17.05
CA ASN A 4 -11.32 -25.87 17.17
C ASN A 4 -11.04 -25.22 15.82
N LEU A 5 -11.09 -25.96 14.70
CA LEU A 5 -10.89 -25.43 13.36
C LEU A 5 -12.10 -24.59 12.93
N ARG A 6 -11.82 -23.37 12.45
CA ARG A 6 -12.79 -22.40 11.94
C ARG A 6 -12.45 -22.03 10.51
N HIS A 7 -13.50 -21.78 9.74
CA HIS A 7 -13.43 -21.23 8.39
C HIS A 7 -14.11 -19.86 8.41
N MET A 8 -13.44 -18.85 7.88
CA MET A 8 -13.95 -17.48 7.75
C MET A 8 -13.84 -17.06 6.30
N SER A 9 -14.99 -16.92 5.64
CA SER A 9 -15.04 -16.40 4.27
C SER A 9 -14.56 -14.95 4.24
N LEU A 10 -13.76 -14.63 3.22
CA LEU A 10 -13.40 -13.26 2.88
C LEU A 10 -14.52 -12.62 2.05
N ASN A 11 -14.65 -11.30 2.16
CA ASN A 11 -15.71 -10.55 1.48
C ASN A 11 -15.37 -10.28 0.00
N SER A 12 -16.30 -9.72 -0.77
CA SER A 12 -16.04 -9.50 -2.21
C SER A 12 -14.92 -8.49 -2.49
N LEU A 13 -14.71 -7.48 -1.63
CA LEU A 13 -13.60 -6.53 -1.80
C LEU A 13 -12.23 -7.19 -1.57
N ASP A 14 -12.15 -8.20 -0.71
CA ASP A 14 -10.92 -8.96 -0.43
C ASP A 14 -10.34 -9.66 -1.68
N HIS A 15 -11.12 -9.76 -2.77
CA HIS A 15 -10.69 -10.35 -4.03
C HIS A 15 -10.04 -9.34 -4.99
N LEU A 16 -10.08 -8.03 -4.68
CA LEU A 16 -9.46 -6.99 -5.51
C LEU A 16 -7.95 -6.86 -5.30
N PRO A 17 -7.40 -6.88 -4.07
CA PRO A 17 -5.96 -6.79 -3.93
C PRO A 17 -5.27 -8.01 -4.51
N PRO A 18 -4.06 -7.87 -5.08
CA PRO A 18 -3.26 -9.03 -5.43
C PRO A 18 -2.89 -9.82 -4.16
N PRO A 19 -2.68 -11.14 -4.25
CA PRO A 19 -2.29 -11.97 -3.12
C PRO A 19 -0.81 -11.77 -2.80
N VAL A 20 -0.47 -10.60 -2.27
CA VAL A 20 0.90 -10.20 -1.94
C VAL A 20 1.06 -9.90 -0.46
N TYR A 21 2.27 -10.08 0.03
CA TYR A 21 2.68 -9.61 1.35
C TYR A 21 3.23 -8.17 1.23
N ALA A 22 2.36 -7.20 1.48
CA ALA A 22 2.70 -5.76 1.42
C ALA A 22 3.44 -5.33 2.71
N ASN A 23 4.73 -5.65 2.76
CA ASN A 23 5.55 -5.55 3.98
C ASN A 23 5.66 -4.12 4.55
N ALA A 24 5.39 -4.00 5.86
CA ALA A 24 5.72 -2.84 6.67
C ALA A 24 7.04 -3.07 7.41
N VAL A 25 8.01 -2.18 7.22
CA VAL A 25 9.32 -2.23 7.88
C VAL A 25 9.44 -1.10 8.89
N LEU A 26 9.69 -1.46 10.14
CA LEU A 26 9.84 -0.55 11.28
C LEU A 26 11.29 -0.61 11.80
N TYR A 27 11.93 0.55 11.94
CA TYR A 27 13.33 0.63 12.38
C TYR A 27 13.40 1.08 13.84
N PHE A 28 13.84 0.19 14.74
CA PHE A 28 13.95 0.47 16.16
C PHE A 28 15.40 0.54 16.62
N LEU A 29 15.74 1.62 17.32
CA LEU A 29 16.95 1.71 18.11
C LEU A 29 16.84 0.73 19.28
N LEU A 30 17.87 -0.05 19.56
CA LEU A 30 17.91 -0.90 20.76
C LEU A 30 18.33 -0.09 22.00
N GLN A 31 17.83 -0.46 23.17
CA GLN A 31 18.41 0.03 24.42
C GLN A 31 19.89 -0.36 24.53
N ALA A 32 20.70 0.50 25.16
CA ALA A 32 22.12 0.24 25.32
C ALA A 32 22.36 -1.09 26.06
N GLY A 33 23.08 -2.01 25.42
CA GLY A 33 23.35 -3.35 25.96
C GLY A 33 22.16 -4.31 25.94
N ALA A 34 21.08 -4.01 25.22
CA ALA A 34 19.97 -4.93 25.03
C ALA A 34 20.43 -6.21 24.31
N ASP A 35 20.09 -7.36 24.88
CA ASP A 35 20.31 -8.67 24.25
C ASP A 35 19.24 -8.92 23.17
N PRO A 36 19.61 -9.11 21.89
CA PRO A 36 18.69 -9.45 20.81
C PRO A 36 17.72 -10.58 21.14
N LYS A 37 18.18 -11.62 21.85
CA LYS A 37 17.33 -12.76 22.21
C LYS A 37 16.25 -12.39 23.21
N ARG A 38 16.56 -11.50 24.16
CA ARG A 38 15.58 -10.97 25.11
C ARG A 38 14.56 -10.08 24.40
N VAL A 39 15.01 -9.20 23.51
CA VAL A 39 14.12 -8.35 22.70
C VAL A 39 13.17 -9.21 21.89
N PHE A 40 13.70 -10.23 21.20
CA PHE A 40 12.91 -11.19 20.43
C PHE A 40 11.90 -11.96 21.30
N GLY A 41 12.27 -12.37 22.51
CA GLY A 41 11.36 -13.03 23.45
C GLY A 41 10.13 -12.17 23.78
N ILE A 42 10.30 -10.85 23.96
CA ILE A 42 9.17 -9.93 24.19
C ILE A 42 8.31 -9.77 22.94
N LEU A 43 8.92 -9.64 21.76
CA LEU A 43 8.20 -9.57 20.49
C LEU A 43 7.35 -10.84 20.27
N GLN A 44 7.92 -12.00 20.58
CA GLN A 44 7.30 -13.31 20.44
C GLN A 44 6.13 -13.51 21.41
N GLU A 45 6.30 -13.17 22.70
CA GLU A 45 5.20 -13.20 23.67
C GLU A 45 4.10 -12.19 23.30
N GLY A 46 4.48 -11.00 22.84
CA GLY A 46 3.53 -9.98 22.38
C GLY A 46 2.69 -10.46 21.20
N LEU A 47 3.32 -11.15 20.23
CA LEU A 47 2.61 -11.70 19.08
C LEU A 47 1.68 -12.85 19.49
N GLN A 48 2.12 -13.68 20.43
CA GLN A 48 1.30 -14.75 21.01
C GLN A 48 0.03 -14.19 21.68
N ARG A 49 0.16 -13.06 22.39
CA ARG A 49 -0.99 -12.33 22.97
C ARG A 49 -1.92 -11.79 21.89
N THR A 50 -1.36 -11.20 20.81
CA THR A 50 -2.14 -10.74 19.65
C THR A 50 -2.90 -11.89 18.99
N PHE A 51 -2.29 -13.05 18.76
CA PHE A 51 -2.97 -14.23 18.20
C PHE A 51 -4.02 -14.79 19.15
N THR A 52 -3.86 -14.61 20.46
CA THR A 52 -4.88 -15.02 21.44
C THR A 52 -6.09 -14.07 21.42
N GLN A 53 -5.87 -12.78 21.18
CA GLN A 53 -6.92 -11.77 21.01
C GLN A 53 -7.63 -11.93 19.66
N LEU A 54 -6.88 -12.27 18.61
CA LEU A 54 -7.31 -12.31 17.21
C LEU A 54 -6.82 -13.63 16.55
N PRO A 55 -7.45 -14.78 16.84
CA PRO A 55 -6.93 -16.10 16.43
C PRO A 55 -6.78 -16.29 14.93
N TRP A 56 -7.62 -15.62 14.13
CA TRP A 56 -7.57 -15.70 12.67
C TRP A 56 -6.23 -15.20 12.08
N LEU A 57 -5.49 -14.34 12.78
CA LEU A 57 -4.16 -13.87 12.37
C LEU A 57 -3.12 -15.00 12.33
N SER A 58 -3.30 -16.04 13.14
CA SER A 58 -2.44 -17.24 13.16
C SER A 58 -2.82 -18.28 12.10
N GLY A 59 -3.88 -18.00 11.32
CA GLY A 59 -4.41 -18.89 10.31
C GLY A 59 -3.72 -18.76 8.96
N LYS A 60 -4.29 -19.48 7.99
CA LYS A 60 -3.87 -19.46 6.58
C LYS A 60 -5.02 -19.11 5.66
N VAL A 61 -4.73 -18.38 4.60
CA VAL A 61 -5.65 -18.05 3.51
C VAL A 61 -5.57 -19.12 2.43
N TYR A 62 -6.73 -19.55 1.94
CA TYR A 62 -6.88 -20.51 0.84
C TYR A 62 -7.83 -19.98 -0.22
N ARG A 63 -7.65 -20.43 -1.47
CA ARG A 63 -8.77 -20.48 -2.43
C ARG A 63 -9.70 -21.63 -2.02
N SER A 64 -10.90 -21.30 -1.58
CA SER A 64 -11.92 -22.26 -1.16
C SER A 64 -12.36 -23.14 -2.32
N SER A 65 -12.40 -24.45 -2.08
CA SER A 65 -13.03 -25.44 -2.97
C SER A 65 -14.48 -25.73 -2.60
N ASN A 66 -14.95 -25.27 -1.42
CA ASN A 66 -16.14 -25.80 -0.75
C ASN A 66 -17.37 -24.87 -0.81
N ILE A 67 -17.16 -23.56 -0.94
CA ILE A 67 -18.25 -22.56 -0.92
C ILE A 67 -18.67 -22.20 -2.34
N SER A 68 -17.69 -21.88 -3.20
CA SER A 68 -17.78 -21.76 -4.67
C SER A 68 -16.34 -21.72 -5.21
N PRO A 69 -16.02 -22.34 -6.35
CA PRO A 69 -14.67 -22.28 -6.92
C PRO A 69 -14.20 -20.83 -7.11
N GLY A 70 -13.11 -20.44 -6.44
CA GLY A 70 -12.50 -19.12 -6.57
C GLY A 70 -12.70 -18.17 -5.39
N ASN A 71 -13.61 -18.47 -4.46
CA ASN A 71 -13.79 -17.67 -3.24
C ASN A 71 -12.60 -17.83 -2.29
N LEU A 72 -12.24 -16.78 -1.56
CA LEU A 72 -11.17 -16.84 -0.57
C LEU A 72 -11.70 -17.10 0.86
N GLU A 73 -10.95 -17.86 1.65
CA GLU A 73 -11.26 -18.12 3.06
C GLU A 73 -10.01 -18.17 3.93
N ILE A 74 -10.14 -17.80 5.20
CA ILE A 74 -9.15 -18.03 6.25
C ILE A 74 -9.55 -19.28 7.02
N GLN A 75 -8.61 -20.21 7.16
CA GLN A 75 -8.71 -21.35 8.06
C GLN A 75 -7.80 -21.14 9.27
N TYR A 76 -8.35 -21.26 10.47
CA TYR A 76 -7.62 -20.99 11.71
C TYR A 76 -8.20 -21.77 12.90
N HIS A 77 -7.41 -21.93 13.96
CA HIS A 77 -7.86 -22.53 15.21
C HIS A 77 -8.22 -21.45 16.23
N THR A 78 -9.30 -21.65 16.99
CA THR A 78 -9.73 -20.68 18.03
C THR A 78 -8.74 -20.52 19.17
N THR A 79 -7.88 -21.52 19.37
CA THR A 79 -6.77 -21.48 20.32
C THR A 79 -5.50 -21.65 19.49
N PRO A 80 -4.55 -20.70 19.53
CA PRO A 80 -3.29 -20.86 18.81
C PRO A 80 -2.59 -22.14 19.26
N GLU A 81 -2.38 -23.09 18.35
CA GLU A 81 -1.84 -24.41 18.68
C GLU A 81 -0.33 -24.38 18.94
N LEU A 82 0.37 -23.40 18.35
CA LEU A 82 1.82 -23.34 18.33
C LEU A 82 2.31 -22.14 19.16
N SER A 83 3.01 -22.47 20.24
CA SER A 83 3.81 -21.53 21.03
C SER A 83 5.26 -22.03 21.08
N PRO A 84 6.23 -21.21 20.65
CA PRO A 84 6.05 -19.84 20.15
C PRO A 84 5.44 -19.76 18.73
N PRO A 85 4.90 -18.60 18.31
CA PRO A 85 4.36 -18.40 16.98
C PRO A 85 5.41 -18.64 15.88
N PRO A 86 5.23 -19.63 14.97
CA PRO A 86 6.19 -19.88 13.89
C PRO A 86 6.23 -18.76 12.84
N GLN A 87 5.24 -17.88 12.81
CA GLN A 87 5.12 -16.75 11.87
C GLN A 87 6.13 -15.62 12.14
N LEU A 88 6.74 -15.58 13.33
CA LEU A 88 7.80 -14.62 13.66
C LEU A 88 9.18 -15.29 13.60
N LYS A 89 10.06 -14.78 12.74
CA LYS A 89 11.44 -15.27 12.61
C LYS A 89 12.44 -14.33 13.29
N PHE A 90 13.44 -14.91 13.94
CA PHE A 90 14.65 -14.23 14.38
C PHE A 90 15.66 -14.28 13.23
N ASN A 91 16.27 -13.15 12.91
CA ASN A 91 17.32 -13.07 11.90
C ASN A 91 18.45 -12.13 12.36
N GLU A 92 19.67 -12.46 11.99
CA GLU A 92 20.86 -11.62 12.13
C GLU A 92 21.49 -11.56 10.72
N PRO A 93 21.08 -10.60 9.87
CA PRO A 93 21.62 -10.52 8.52
C PRO A 93 23.13 -10.29 8.55
N GLU A 94 23.86 -10.97 7.68
CA GLU A 94 25.29 -10.72 7.48
C GLU A 94 25.47 -9.32 6.86
N THR A 95 25.91 -8.35 7.67
CA THR A 95 26.12 -6.97 7.25
C THR A 95 27.11 -6.27 8.16
N ASP A 96 27.83 -5.29 7.60
CA ASP A 96 28.65 -4.35 8.37
C ASP A 96 27.86 -3.08 8.76
N LEU A 97 26.61 -2.94 8.30
CA LEU A 97 25.77 -1.78 8.61
C LEU A 97 25.32 -1.78 10.07
N THR A 98 25.53 -0.65 10.73
CA THR A 98 24.99 -0.35 12.05
C THR A 98 23.66 0.40 11.94
N TYR A 99 22.94 0.51 13.06
CA TYR A 99 21.73 1.33 13.10
C TYR A 99 21.99 2.81 12.79
N ASP A 100 23.16 3.34 13.18
CA ASP A 100 23.53 4.72 12.89
C ASP A 100 23.81 4.92 11.38
N ASP A 101 24.43 3.94 10.71
CA ASP A 101 24.61 4.00 9.24
C ASP A 101 23.26 4.04 8.50
N LEU A 102 22.28 3.25 8.97
CA LEU A 102 20.92 3.31 8.43
C LEU A 102 20.29 4.68 8.67
N LYS A 103 20.51 5.28 9.84
CA LYS A 103 19.99 6.60 10.16
C LYS A 103 20.62 7.69 9.28
N GLU A 104 21.93 7.63 9.04
CA GLU A 104 22.66 8.55 8.16
C GLU A 104 22.21 8.44 6.70
N THR A 105 21.81 7.25 6.26
CA THR A 105 21.25 6.99 4.93
C THR A 105 19.72 7.11 4.86
N ALA A 106 19.12 7.78 5.86
CA ALA A 106 17.68 8.02 5.96
C ALA A 106 16.82 6.73 5.86
N PHE A 107 17.33 5.63 6.41
CA PHE A 107 16.70 4.31 6.42
C PHE A 107 16.29 3.88 5.01
N HIS A 108 17.24 3.93 4.07
CA HIS A 108 16.95 3.65 2.66
C HIS A 108 16.41 2.23 2.47
N PRO A 109 15.27 2.01 1.76
CA PRO A 109 14.69 0.68 1.58
C PRO A 109 15.63 -0.31 0.90
N SER A 110 16.53 0.15 0.03
CA SER A 110 17.54 -0.67 -0.64
C SER A 110 18.81 -0.91 0.17
N ALA A 111 18.86 -0.52 1.46
CA ALA A 111 19.98 -0.87 2.34
C ALA A 111 20.11 -2.39 2.54
N PHE A 112 19.01 -3.12 2.37
CA PHE A 112 18.96 -4.57 2.34
C PHE A 112 18.08 -5.02 1.19
N GLU A 113 18.40 -6.18 0.62
CA GLU A 113 17.50 -6.87 -0.28
C GLU A 113 16.23 -7.33 0.46
N ASP A 114 15.07 -7.29 -0.19
CA ASP A 114 13.78 -7.64 0.43
C ASP A 114 13.81 -9.02 1.12
N HIS A 115 14.44 -10.01 0.49
CA HIS A 115 14.56 -11.39 0.99
C HIS A 115 15.46 -11.52 2.22
N ALA A 116 16.32 -10.54 2.51
CA ALA A 116 17.12 -10.51 3.72
C ALA A 116 16.29 -10.07 4.94
N LEU A 117 15.25 -9.25 4.71
CA LEU A 117 14.40 -8.70 5.78
C LEU A 117 13.04 -9.40 5.91
N ALA A 118 12.65 -10.23 4.95
CA ALA A 118 11.40 -10.98 4.95
C ALA A 118 11.59 -12.42 4.44
N TRP A 119 11.08 -13.40 5.20
CA TRP A 119 11.14 -14.82 4.82
C TRP A 119 9.97 -15.28 3.95
N ALA A 120 8.84 -14.56 3.99
CA ALA A 120 7.68 -14.88 3.17
C ALA A 120 7.90 -14.37 1.73
N PRO A 121 7.48 -15.12 0.70
CA PRO A 121 7.59 -14.67 -0.67
C PRO A 121 6.72 -13.42 -0.90
N PHE A 122 7.08 -12.55 -1.85
CA PHE A 122 6.24 -11.38 -2.14
C PHE A 122 4.85 -11.77 -2.64
N TYR A 123 4.77 -12.73 -3.57
CA TYR A 123 3.52 -13.33 -4.04
C TYR A 123 3.19 -14.59 -3.25
N ALA A 124 1.97 -14.63 -2.71
CA ALA A 124 1.47 -15.74 -1.91
C ALA A 124 0.90 -16.87 -2.79
N ASP A 125 1.11 -18.11 -2.36
CA ASP A 125 0.50 -19.30 -2.96
C ASP A 125 -0.78 -19.65 -2.19
N LEU A 126 -1.91 -19.16 -2.69
CA LEU A 126 -3.22 -19.40 -2.07
C LEU A 126 -3.76 -20.82 -2.30
N ASP A 127 -3.18 -21.59 -3.23
CA ASP A 127 -3.62 -22.97 -3.50
C ASP A 127 -3.02 -23.93 -2.46
N ARG A 128 -1.84 -23.60 -1.93
CA ARG A 128 -1.17 -24.35 -0.86
C ARG A 128 -1.45 -23.85 0.55
N GLY A 129 -2.12 -22.71 0.68
CA GLY A 129 -2.34 -22.04 1.94
C GLY A 129 -1.18 -21.13 2.31
N SER A 130 -1.47 -19.85 2.50
CA SER A 130 -0.49 -18.83 2.86
C SER A 130 -0.82 -18.21 4.22
N GLU A 131 0.19 -17.99 5.06
CA GLU A 131 0.00 -17.40 6.40
C GLU A 131 -0.72 -16.05 6.31
N VAL A 132 -1.70 -15.82 7.19
CA VAL A 132 -2.41 -14.53 7.23
C VAL A 132 -1.45 -13.41 7.62
N PHE A 133 -0.70 -13.61 8.71
CA PHE A 133 0.29 -12.68 9.23
C PHE A 133 1.68 -13.32 9.25
N VAL A 134 2.70 -12.58 8.85
CA VAL A 134 4.10 -13.00 8.95
C VAL A 134 4.97 -11.84 9.42
N ALA A 135 6.02 -12.16 10.16
CA ALA A 135 6.98 -11.17 10.64
C ALA A 135 8.41 -11.72 10.76
N GLN A 136 9.37 -10.81 10.76
CA GLN A 136 10.79 -11.10 10.95
C GLN A 136 11.43 -9.95 11.73
N ALA A 137 12.11 -10.28 12.83
CA ALA A 137 12.93 -9.35 13.58
C ALA A 137 14.38 -9.54 13.14
N ASN A 138 14.94 -8.52 12.47
CA ASN A 138 16.30 -8.53 11.94
C ASN A 138 17.19 -7.68 12.84
N PHE A 139 18.14 -8.31 13.54
CA PHE A 139 19.02 -7.65 14.49
C PHE A 139 20.34 -7.28 13.83
N ILE A 140 20.70 -6.01 13.95
CA ILE A 140 21.97 -5.44 13.49
C ILE A 140 22.66 -4.72 14.67
N PRO A 141 23.94 -4.35 14.57
CA PRO A 141 24.59 -3.56 15.62
C PRO A 141 23.79 -2.30 15.97
N GLY A 142 23.30 -2.23 17.22
CA GLY A 142 22.55 -1.09 17.76
C GLY A 142 21.04 -1.06 17.42
N GLY A 143 20.53 -1.98 16.60
CA GLY A 143 19.18 -1.85 16.04
C GLY A 143 18.42 -3.15 15.82
N CYS A 144 17.09 -3.01 15.70
CA CYS A 144 16.19 -4.05 15.24
C CYS A 144 15.33 -3.51 14.09
N ILE A 145 15.41 -4.15 12.92
CA ILE A 145 14.56 -3.89 11.77
C ILE A 145 13.43 -4.91 11.81
N LEU A 146 12.23 -4.47 12.21
CA LEU A 146 11.06 -5.32 12.34
C LEU A 146 10.22 -5.25 11.07
N THR A 147 10.20 -6.33 10.31
CA THR A 147 9.28 -6.50 9.18
C THR A 147 8.04 -7.23 9.65
N GLY A 148 6.86 -6.68 9.39
CA GLY A 148 5.58 -7.31 9.73
C GLY A 148 4.52 -7.02 8.67
N THR A 149 3.71 -8.00 8.33
CA THR A 149 2.73 -7.84 7.24
C THR A 149 1.56 -8.80 7.37
N LEU A 150 0.45 -8.37 6.80
CA LEU A 150 -0.68 -9.22 6.44
C LEU A 150 -0.62 -9.49 4.94
N ILE A 151 -1.13 -10.64 4.51
CA ILE A 151 -1.42 -10.84 3.09
C ILE A 151 -2.56 -9.89 2.66
N HIS A 152 -2.36 -9.16 1.56
CA HIS A 152 -3.21 -8.01 1.20
C HIS A 152 -4.67 -8.39 0.93
N VAL A 153 -4.95 -9.61 0.46
CA VAL A 153 -6.33 -10.10 0.30
C VAL A 153 -7.09 -10.21 1.63
N VAL A 154 -6.43 -10.10 2.78
CA VAL A 154 -7.08 -10.14 4.09
C VAL A 154 -7.26 -8.75 4.67
N ALA A 155 -6.26 -7.87 4.55
CA ALA A 155 -6.32 -6.56 5.18
C ALA A 155 -5.70 -5.49 4.29
N ASP A 156 -6.25 -4.30 4.38
CA ASP A 156 -5.65 -3.11 3.79
C ASP A 156 -4.61 -2.50 4.75
N GLY A 157 -4.00 -1.41 4.31
CA GLY A 157 -3.00 -0.69 5.08
C GLY A 157 -3.48 -0.20 6.46
N THR A 158 -4.73 0.23 6.57
CA THR A 158 -5.34 0.65 7.85
C THR A 158 -5.48 -0.56 8.79
N GLY A 159 -5.93 -1.71 8.27
CA GLY A 159 -6.01 -2.96 9.00
C GLY A 159 -4.63 -3.42 9.50
N LEU A 160 -3.61 -3.41 8.63
CA LEU A 160 -2.23 -3.72 9.00
C LEU A 160 -1.70 -2.80 10.10
N SER A 161 -1.90 -1.48 9.97
CA SER A 161 -1.48 -0.52 10.99
C SER A 161 -2.13 -0.80 12.35
N SER A 162 -3.40 -1.21 12.35
CA SER A 162 -4.14 -1.54 13.57
C SER A 162 -3.64 -2.83 14.22
N VAL A 163 -3.32 -3.86 13.43
CA VAL A 163 -2.70 -5.10 13.93
C VAL A 163 -1.29 -4.86 14.49
N LEU A 164 -0.46 -4.08 13.79
CA LEU A 164 0.87 -3.70 14.29
C LEU A 164 0.80 -2.92 15.60
N LYS A 165 -0.17 -2.01 15.72
CA LYS A 165 -0.41 -1.29 16.98
C LYS A 165 -0.85 -2.23 18.10
N ASN A 166 -1.78 -3.15 17.84
CA ASN A 166 -2.19 -4.15 18.83
C ASN A 166 -1.01 -5.02 19.30
N TRP A 167 -0.15 -5.44 18.38
CA TRP A 167 1.07 -6.17 18.72
C TRP A 167 2.04 -5.34 19.55
N ALA A 168 2.25 -4.07 19.18
CA ALA A 168 3.07 -3.13 19.94
C ALA A 168 2.56 -2.92 21.36
N ASP A 169 1.25 -2.69 21.51
CA ASP A 169 0.57 -2.54 22.79
C ASP A 169 0.77 -3.79 23.67
N ASN A 170 0.64 -5.00 23.12
CA ASN A 170 0.92 -6.24 23.85
C ASN A 170 2.39 -6.36 24.27
N CYS A 171 3.34 -5.99 23.40
CA CYS A 171 4.78 -5.98 23.74
C CYS A 171 5.10 -5.01 24.88
N ARG A 172 4.50 -3.82 24.84
CA ARG A 172 4.60 -2.81 25.91
C ARG A 172 3.99 -3.34 27.20
N ASP A 173 2.80 -3.92 27.11
CA ASP A 173 2.07 -4.41 28.28
C ASP A 173 2.82 -5.51 29.04
N ILE A 174 3.48 -6.43 28.33
CA ILE A 174 4.37 -7.44 28.91
C ILE A 174 5.46 -6.80 29.77
N GLN A 175 6.08 -5.73 29.25
CA GLN A 175 7.18 -5.05 29.95
C GLN A 175 6.72 -4.37 31.23
N PHE A 176 5.47 -3.88 31.29
CA PHE A 176 4.93 -3.16 32.45
C PHE A 176 4.01 -4.00 33.35
N GLY A 177 3.79 -5.27 33.00
CA GLY A 177 2.96 -6.19 33.80
C GLY A 177 1.47 -5.85 33.74
N THR A 178 1.00 -5.23 32.65
CA THR A 178 -0.41 -4.92 32.45
C THR A 178 -1.17 -6.10 31.83
N THR A 179 -2.48 -6.14 32.10
CA THR A 179 -3.35 -7.24 31.68
C THR A 179 -3.74 -7.09 30.21
N LEU A 180 -3.81 -8.23 29.52
CA LEU A 180 -4.31 -8.35 28.16
C LEU A 180 -5.71 -7.74 28.00
N GLN A 181 -5.83 -6.70 27.17
CA GLN A 181 -7.13 -6.15 26.76
C GLN A 181 -7.64 -6.89 25.52
N LYS A 182 -8.91 -7.29 25.49
CA LYS A 182 -9.48 -7.92 24.29
C LYS A 182 -10.04 -6.82 23.36
N PRO A 183 -9.66 -6.80 22.08
CA PRO A 183 -10.31 -5.93 21.12
C PRO A 183 -11.80 -6.30 20.98
N PRO A 184 -12.66 -5.35 20.60
CA PRO A 184 -14.05 -5.65 20.28
C PRO A 184 -14.13 -6.66 19.13
N PRO A 185 -14.97 -7.71 19.20
CA PRO A 185 -15.02 -8.76 18.17
C PRO A 185 -15.42 -8.25 16.78
N GLU A 186 -16.21 -7.17 16.71
CA GLU A 186 -16.71 -6.57 15.48
C GLU A 186 -15.61 -6.07 14.54
N ILE A 187 -14.42 -5.72 15.06
CA ILE A 187 -13.32 -5.22 14.23
C ILE A 187 -12.74 -6.32 13.33
N SER A 188 -12.98 -7.60 13.66
CA SER A 188 -12.50 -8.78 12.93
C SER A 188 -13.55 -9.45 12.06
N ASP A 189 -14.75 -8.89 11.96
CA ASP A 189 -15.85 -9.55 11.25
C ASP A 189 -15.76 -9.32 9.74
N HIS A 190 -15.14 -10.23 9.01
CA HIS A 190 -15.06 -10.14 7.54
C HIS A 190 -16.42 -10.17 6.84
N ALA A 191 -17.49 -10.63 7.48
CA ALA A 191 -18.85 -10.57 6.94
C ALA A 191 -19.55 -9.21 7.22
N LEU A 192 -18.89 -8.27 7.89
CA LEU A 192 -19.45 -6.96 8.22
C LEU A 192 -19.87 -6.20 6.96
N LEU A 193 -19.01 -6.11 5.96
CA LEU A 193 -19.28 -5.32 4.75
C LEU A 193 -20.47 -5.87 3.95
N GLU A 194 -20.66 -7.20 3.91
CA GLU A 194 -21.86 -7.81 3.32
C GLU A 194 -23.14 -7.37 4.04
N ARG A 195 -23.11 -7.27 5.38
CA ARG A 195 -24.27 -6.81 6.15
C ARG A 195 -24.53 -5.31 5.98
N VAL A 196 -23.47 -4.51 5.92
CA VAL A 196 -23.59 -3.07 5.63
C VAL A 196 -24.18 -2.88 4.23
N TRP A 197 -23.66 -3.57 3.23
CA TRP A 197 -24.21 -3.56 1.87
C TRP A 197 -25.67 -4.03 1.82
N ALA A 198 -26.02 -5.10 2.55
CA ALA A 198 -27.40 -5.60 2.57
C ALA A 198 -28.39 -4.60 3.17
N LYS A 199 -27.94 -3.76 4.10
CA LYS A 199 -28.74 -2.74 4.78
C LYS A 199 -28.76 -1.40 4.04
N GLU A 200 -27.62 -0.96 3.51
CA GLU A 200 -27.39 0.40 3.03
C GLU A 200 -27.13 0.49 1.52
N GLY A 201 -26.85 -0.62 0.85
CA GLY A 201 -26.62 -0.66 -0.59
C GLY A 201 -27.88 -0.38 -1.40
N THR A 202 -27.70 0.27 -2.56
CA THR A 202 -28.83 0.61 -3.44
C THR A 202 -29.42 -0.62 -4.14
N LYS A 203 -28.65 -1.71 -4.22
CA LYS A 203 -28.99 -2.99 -4.89
C LYS A 203 -29.46 -2.82 -6.33
N LYS A 204 -28.99 -1.75 -7.00
CA LYS A 204 -29.22 -1.57 -8.43
C LYS A 204 -28.52 -2.69 -9.19
N PRO A 205 -29.11 -3.20 -10.28
CA PRO A 205 -28.41 -4.10 -11.19
C PRO A 205 -27.14 -3.43 -11.71
N VAL A 206 -26.06 -4.21 -11.88
CA VAL A 206 -24.76 -3.67 -12.31
C VAL A 206 -24.87 -2.92 -13.64
N GLN A 207 -25.71 -3.37 -14.57
CA GLN A 207 -25.95 -2.70 -15.85
C GLN A 207 -26.55 -1.29 -15.72
N ASP A 208 -27.18 -0.96 -14.59
CA ASP A 208 -27.81 0.34 -14.33
C ASP A 208 -26.89 1.29 -13.55
N LEU A 209 -25.73 0.80 -13.11
CA LEU A 209 -24.74 1.62 -12.40
C LEU A 209 -23.96 2.52 -13.37
N PRO A 210 -23.60 3.74 -12.95
CA PRO A 210 -22.79 4.64 -13.78
C PRO A 210 -21.40 4.04 -14.09
N PRO A 211 -20.85 4.20 -15.31
CA PRO A 211 -19.52 3.69 -15.65
C PRO A 211 -18.39 4.12 -14.69
N LYS A 212 -18.51 5.32 -14.09
CA LYS A 212 -17.55 5.83 -13.09
C LYS A 212 -17.51 5.00 -11.80
N THR A 213 -18.49 4.14 -11.54
CA THR A 213 -18.48 3.23 -10.38
C THR A 213 -17.34 2.21 -10.48
N TRP A 214 -16.99 1.76 -11.70
CA TRP A 214 -15.87 0.84 -11.92
C TRP A 214 -14.52 1.48 -11.61
N GLN A 215 -14.41 2.80 -11.83
CA GLN A 215 -13.20 3.54 -11.53
C GLN A 215 -12.88 3.56 -10.04
N LEU A 216 -13.90 3.43 -9.16
CA LEU A 216 -13.67 3.29 -7.72
C LEU A 216 -12.99 1.96 -7.34
N LEU A 217 -13.00 0.99 -8.24
CA LEU A 217 -12.39 -0.33 -8.07
C LEU A 217 -11.05 -0.46 -8.81
N GLY A 218 -10.59 0.61 -9.46
CA GLY A 218 -9.43 0.52 -10.34
C GLY A 218 -9.71 -0.15 -11.68
N LEU A 219 -10.99 -0.27 -12.08
CA LEU A 219 -11.45 -1.03 -13.24
C LEU A 219 -12.00 -0.14 -14.35
N ASP A 220 -11.86 -0.59 -15.59
CA ASP A 220 -12.60 -0.04 -16.73
C ASP A 220 -14.01 -0.65 -16.82
N SER A 221 -14.98 0.15 -17.24
CA SER A 221 -16.35 -0.36 -17.45
C SER A 221 -16.40 -1.27 -18.69
N PRO A 222 -17.17 -2.38 -18.68
CA PRO A 222 -17.36 -3.22 -19.85
C PRO A 222 -17.89 -2.45 -21.08
N ARG A 223 -18.73 -1.43 -20.86
CA ARG A 223 -19.26 -0.58 -21.94
C ARG A 223 -18.19 0.25 -22.64
N THR A 224 -17.07 0.54 -21.98
CA THR A 224 -15.91 1.23 -22.59
C THR A 224 -14.98 0.26 -23.32
N ALA A 225 -14.94 -1.02 -22.90
CA ALA A 225 -14.13 -2.05 -23.56
C ALA A 225 -14.63 -2.40 -24.97
N ASP A 226 -15.95 -2.32 -25.22
CA ASP A 226 -16.56 -2.54 -26.54
C ASP A 226 -16.20 -1.44 -27.56
N PHE A 227 -15.77 -0.25 -27.13
CA PHE A 227 -15.37 0.84 -28.01
C PHE A 227 -13.89 0.81 -28.43
N GLN A 228 -13.05 -0.02 -27.79
CA GLN A 228 -11.61 -0.10 -28.10
C GLN A 228 -11.22 -1.22 -29.07
N GLY A 229 -12.18 -2.01 -29.59
CA GLY A 229 -11.96 -2.84 -30.79
C GLY A 229 -10.82 -3.88 -30.73
N THR A 230 -10.32 -4.26 -29.55
CA THR A 230 -9.28 -5.30 -29.45
C THR A 230 -9.93 -6.67 -29.40
N THR A 231 -9.83 -7.42 -30.51
CA THR A 231 -10.41 -8.76 -30.71
C THR A 231 -9.53 -9.91 -30.23
N ASP A 232 -8.46 -9.67 -29.45
CA ASP A 232 -7.59 -10.75 -28.99
C ASP A 232 -7.89 -11.15 -27.52
N PRO A 233 -8.55 -12.29 -27.27
CA PRO A 233 -8.85 -12.78 -25.92
C PRO A 233 -7.60 -13.25 -25.14
N ASN A 234 -6.43 -13.41 -25.79
CA ASN A 234 -5.21 -13.90 -25.13
C ASN A 234 -4.26 -12.81 -24.60
N GLU A 235 -4.50 -11.52 -24.87
CA GLU A 235 -3.69 -10.43 -24.29
C GLU A 235 -4.20 -9.94 -22.92
N ARG A 236 -5.32 -10.48 -22.42
CA ARG A 236 -5.98 -10.04 -21.17
C ARG A 236 -5.84 -11.04 -20.01
N THR A 237 -4.78 -11.83 -20.01
CA THR A 237 -4.46 -12.77 -18.92
C THR A 237 -3.10 -12.43 -18.35
N GLN A 238 -3.09 -11.65 -17.27
CA GLN A 238 -2.03 -11.76 -16.27
C GLN A 238 -2.70 -11.70 -14.91
N HIS A 239 -2.87 -12.88 -14.29
CA HIS A 239 -2.77 -12.96 -12.84
C HIS A 239 -1.45 -12.28 -12.44
N ALA A 240 -1.33 -11.85 -11.18
CA ALA A 240 -0.05 -11.51 -10.59
C ALA A 240 0.94 -12.68 -10.79
N SER A 241 1.66 -12.65 -11.90
CA SER A 241 2.67 -13.60 -12.30
C SER A 241 3.92 -12.76 -12.46
N ALA A 242 5.00 -13.18 -11.78
CA ALA A 242 6.30 -12.56 -11.93
C ALA A 242 6.58 -12.40 -13.44
N PRO A 243 7.00 -11.22 -13.90
CA PRO A 243 7.07 -10.99 -15.33
C PRO A 243 8.23 -11.82 -15.89
N GLU A 244 7.91 -12.90 -16.60
CA GLU A 244 8.88 -13.63 -17.43
C GLU A 244 9.26 -12.72 -18.60
N SER A 245 10.49 -12.21 -18.62
CA SER A 245 11.14 -11.87 -19.89
C SER A 245 12.65 -12.08 -19.81
N SER A 246 13.17 -12.67 -20.88
CA SER A 246 14.52 -13.21 -21.05
C SER A 246 15.54 -12.17 -21.56
N GLY A 247 15.60 -11.01 -20.90
CA GLY A 247 16.63 -9.99 -21.13
C GLY A 247 16.93 -9.20 -19.85
N PRO A 248 18.05 -8.44 -19.77
CA PRO A 248 18.32 -7.59 -18.61
C PRO A 248 17.26 -6.49 -18.58
N LYS A 249 16.24 -6.64 -17.73
CA LYS A 249 15.24 -5.60 -17.49
C LYS A 249 15.94 -4.43 -16.82
N LYS A 250 15.75 -3.24 -17.39
CA LYS A 250 16.06 -2.00 -16.68
C LYS A 250 15.19 -1.97 -15.43
N GLU A 251 15.82 -1.86 -14.26
CA GLU A 251 15.14 -1.83 -12.97
C GLU A 251 15.01 -0.39 -12.47
N MET A 252 13.85 -0.04 -11.94
CA MET A 252 13.70 1.24 -11.25
C MET A 252 14.36 1.19 -9.87
N LYS A 253 14.94 2.29 -9.44
CA LYS A 253 15.45 2.43 -8.08
C LYS A 253 14.45 3.17 -7.23
N THR A 254 14.42 2.84 -5.95
CA THR A 254 13.71 3.64 -4.95
C THR A 254 14.53 4.89 -4.65
N CYS A 255 13.88 6.04 -4.66
CA CYS A 255 14.45 7.33 -4.32
C CYS A 255 13.64 7.96 -3.19
N ILE A 256 14.32 8.63 -2.27
CA ILE A 256 13.71 9.32 -1.13
C ILE A 256 13.73 10.82 -1.38
N PHE A 257 12.56 11.43 -1.21
CA PHE A 257 12.39 12.87 -1.26
C PHE A 257 11.78 13.39 0.03
N TYR A 258 12.13 14.60 0.41
CA TYR A 258 11.67 15.24 1.63
C TYR A 258 11.09 16.63 1.35
N LEU A 259 9.94 16.90 1.94
CA LEU A 259 9.34 18.23 2.03
C LEU A 259 9.47 18.71 3.48
N SER A 260 10.25 19.77 3.68
CA SER A 260 10.36 20.45 4.98
C SER A 260 9.01 21.06 5.39
N PRO A 261 8.78 21.37 6.68
CA PRO A 261 7.56 22.06 7.12
C PRO A 261 7.32 23.38 6.37
N THR A 262 8.39 24.11 6.06
CA THR A 262 8.36 25.35 5.27
C THR A 262 7.94 25.07 3.83
N ASN A 263 8.49 24.03 3.21
CA ASN A 263 8.15 23.68 1.83
C ASN A 263 6.73 23.12 1.71
N VAL A 264 6.28 22.34 2.70
CA VAL A 264 4.88 21.90 2.80
C VAL A 264 3.93 23.09 2.83
N LYS A 265 4.26 24.13 3.61
CA LYS A 265 3.47 25.36 3.65
C LYS A 265 3.52 26.08 2.29
N ALA A 266 4.70 26.26 1.71
CA ALA A 266 4.88 26.91 0.42
C ALA A 266 4.13 26.20 -0.71
N LEU A 267 4.12 24.86 -0.74
CA LEU A 267 3.39 24.07 -1.73
C LEU A 267 1.89 24.31 -1.62
N ARG A 268 1.35 24.41 -0.40
CA ARG A 268 -0.07 24.73 -0.20
C ARG A 268 -0.40 26.15 -0.65
N GLU A 269 0.46 27.12 -0.33
CA GLU A 269 0.30 28.50 -0.78
C GLU A 269 0.39 28.60 -2.31
N GLU A 270 1.25 27.80 -2.96
CA GLU A 270 1.32 27.70 -4.42
C GLU A 270 -0.01 27.19 -5.00
N CYS A 271 -0.56 26.12 -4.44
CA CYS A 271 -1.88 25.65 -4.83
C CYS A 271 -2.95 26.73 -4.66
N GLU A 272 -2.89 27.55 -3.61
CA GLU A 272 -3.91 28.59 -3.34
C GLU A 272 -3.84 29.80 -4.28
N LYS A 273 -2.79 29.93 -5.11
CA LYS A 273 -2.69 31.00 -6.12
C LYS A 273 -3.71 30.86 -7.23
N ASP A 274 -4.19 29.65 -7.55
CA ASP A 274 -5.16 29.51 -8.63
C ASP A 274 -6.57 29.94 -8.19
N PRO A 275 -7.29 30.72 -9.03
CA PRO A 275 -8.63 31.18 -8.71
C PRO A 275 -9.61 30.04 -8.42
N GLY A 276 -10.37 30.19 -7.33
CA GLY A 276 -11.43 29.26 -6.95
C GLY A 276 -10.97 28.04 -6.15
N ILE A 277 -9.68 27.95 -5.81
CA ILE A 277 -9.17 26.90 -4.93
C ILE A 277 -9.55 27.16 -3.47
N LYS A 278 -10.29 26.21 -2.89
CA LYS A 278 -10.65 26.19 -1.47
C LYS A 278 -10.66 24.75 -0.96
N ASN A 279 -10.18 24.55 0.28
CA ASN A 279 -10.20 23.27 0.99
C ASN A 279 -9.41 22.14 0.29
N ILE A 280 -8.23 22.45 -0.24
CA ILE A 280 -7.27 21.45 -0.70
C ILE A 280 -6.52 20.89 0.51
N SER A 281 -6.38 19.56 0.58
CA SER A 281 -5.63 18.89 1.63
C SER A 281 -4.12 18.89 1.37
N LEU A 282 -3.35 18.59 2.41
CA LEU A 282 -1.92 18.32 2.26
C LEU A 282 -1.67 17.19 1.24
N ASN A 283 -2.44 16.10 1.33
CA ASN A 283 -2.31 14.95 0.44
C ASN A 283 -2.55 15.35 -1.03
N ASP A 284 -3.58 16.15 -1.30
CA ASP A 284 -3.89 16.59 -2.67
C ASP A 284 -2.72 17.39 -3.27
N SER A 285 -2.12 18.26 -2.46
CA SER A 285 -1.03 19.14 -2.90
C SER A 285 0.24 18.34 -3.20
N ILE A 286 0.57 17.36 -2.34
CA ILE A 286 1.72 16.47 -2.55
C ILE A 286 1.48 15.55 -3.76
N CYS A 287 0.31 14.93 -3.88
CA CYS A 287 -0.03 14.11 -5.03
C CYS A 287 0.02 14.90 -6.35
N ALA A 288 -0.44 16.16 -6.35
CA ALA A 288 -0.38 17.01 -7.53
C ALA A 288 1.06 17.32 -7.96
N LEU A 289 1.93 17.68 -7.00
CA LEU A 289 3.35 17.89 -7.24
C LEU A 289 4.01 16.64 -7.82
N ILE A 290 3.83 15.49 -7.16
CA ILE A 290 4.42 14.21 -7.56
C ILE A 290 3.93 13.83 -8.97
N TRP A 291 2.61 13.80 -9.19
CA TRP A 291 2.04 13.34 -10.46
C TRP A 291 2.53 14.17 -11.65
N ARG A 292 2.58 15.50 -11.49
CA ARG A 292 3.09 16.42 -12.52
C ARG A 292 4.58 16.23 -12.78
N CYS A 293 5.41 16.33 -11.73
CA CYS A 293 6.86 16.42 -11.92
C CYS A 293 7.46 15.08 -12.35
N LEU A 294 6.99 13.95 -11.78
CA LEU A 294 7.48 12.63 -12.18
C LEU A 294 7.10 12.29 -13.62
N LEU A 295 5.87 12.61 -14.05
CA LEU A 295 5.49 12.39 -15.46
C LEU A 295 6.15 13.36 -16.43
N ARG A 296 6.48 14.57 -15.99
CA ARG A 296 7.31 15.49 -16.79
C ARG A 296 8.71 14.91 -16.99
N ALA A 297 9.37 14.47 -15.92
CA ALA A 297 10.69 13.83 -15.99
C ALA A 297 10.67 12.60 -16.91
N ARG A 298 9.66 11.73 -16.75
CA ARG A 298 9.45 10.57 -17.64
C ARG A 298 9.29 10.96 -19.10
N LYS A 299 8.41 11.92 -19.41
CA LYS A 299 8.18 12.38 -20.79
C LYS A 299 9.47 12.88 -21.43
N LEU A 300 10.31 13.60 -20.68
CA LEU A 300 11.59 14.10 -21.14
C LEU A 300 12.62 12.96 -21.34
N ALA A 301 12.70 12.01 -20.40
CA ALA A 301 13.57 10.83 -20.52
C ALA A 301 13.23 10.00 -21.78
N THR A 302 11.94 9.74 -22.01
CA THR A 302 11.47 9.03 -23.22
C THR A 302 11.81 9.79 -24.48
N LYS A 303 11.64 11.12 -24.51
CA LYS A 303 12.02 11.95 -25.67
C LYS A 303 13.52 11.88 -25.95
N GLY A 304 14.35 11.93 -24.91
CA GLY A 304 15.81 11.78 -25.00
C GLY A 304 16.23 10.44 -25.59
N ALA A 305 15.62 9.35 -25.11
CA ALA A 305 15.84 8.00 -25.64
C ALA A 305 15.42 7.87 -27.12
N LEU A 306 14.29 8.47 -27.51
CA LEU A 306 13.81 8.45 -28.89
C LEU A 306 14.71 9.23 -29.86
N HIS A 307 15.43 10.27 -29.40
CA HIS A 307 16.41 10.96 -30.25
C HIS A 307 17.66 10.10 -30.53
N ALA A 308 17.85 9.00 -29.78
CA ALA A 308 18.97 8.08 -29.95
C ALA A 308 18.64 6.85 -30.84
N ILE A 309 17.38 6.66 -31.26
CA ILE A 309 16.91 5.49 -32.03
C ILE A 309 16.34 5.93 -33.39
N ASN A 310 16.58 5.15 -34.46
CA ASN A 310 16.18 5.45 -35.84
C ASN A 310 14.64 5.39 -36.08
N THR A 311 14.19 6.12 -37.09
CA THR A 311 12.86 6.74 -37.28
C THR A 311 11.64 5.83 -37.45
N GLU A 312 11.76 4.50 -37.55
CA GLU A 312 10.61 3.59 -37.75
C GLU A 312 10.02 3.04 -36.43
N GLU A 313 10.81 2.88 -35.36
CA GLU A 313 10.31 2.49 -34.02
C GLU A 313 9.68 3.67 -33.26
N VAL A 314 9.97 4.89 -33.70
CA VAL A 314 9.47 6.14 -33.13
C VAL A 314 7.95 6.25 -33.23
N GLN A 315 7.33 5.74 -34.30
CA GLN A 315 5.87 5.84 -34.49
C GLN A 315 5.06 4.96 -33.52
N ASN A 316 5.60 3.82 -33.07
CA ASN A 316 4.95 2.97 -32.06
C ASN A 316 5.13 3.51 -30.63
N PHE A 317 6.24 4.21 -30.34
CA PHE A 317 6.46 4.89 -29.05
C PHE A 317 5.69 6.23 -28.94
N VAL A 318 5.46 6.92 -30.06
CA VAL A 318 4.76 8.23 -30.12
C VAL A 318 3.23 8.10 -29.94
N ALA A 319 2.69 6.88 -29.79
CA ALA A 319 1.30 6.67 -29.36
C ALA A 319 1.06 6.89 -27.85
N MET A 320 2.07 7.31 -27.07
CA MET A 320 1.99 7.60 -25.62
C MET A 320 1.45 9.01 -25.26
N ASP A 321 0.82 9.74 -26.19
CA ASP A 321 0.48 11.17 -26.01
C ASP A 321 -1.02 11.49 -25.83
N SER A 322 -1.86 10.57 -25.34
CA SER A 322 -3.27 10.93 -25.04
C SER A 322 -3.52 11.26 -23.57
N GLU A 323 -3.19 10.37 -22.63
CA GLU A 323 -3.70 10.47 -21.26
C GLU A 323 -2.73 9.92 -20.19
N ALA A 324 -2.64 10.62 -19.08
CA ALA A 324 -1.96 10.19 -17.85
C ALA A 324 -3.00 9.66 -16.87
N ARG A 325 -2.68 8.55 -16.19
CA ARG A 325 -3.53 7.93 -15.16
C ARG A 325 -2.88 8.08 -13.79
N LEU A 326 -3.65 8.48 -12.79
CA LEU A 326 -3.26 8.45 -11.39
C LEU A 326 -4.26 7.61 -10.59
N ASP A 327 -3.75 6.67 -9.80
CA ASP A 327 -4.53 5.85 -8.88
C ASP A 327 -4.19 6.24 -7.43
N LEU A 328 -5.19 6.72 -6.70
CA LEU A 328 -5.07 7.07 -5.28
C LEU A 328 -5.97 6.18 -4.41
N PRO A 329 -5.43 5.15 -3.75
CA PRO A 329 -6.17 4.40 -2.75
C PRO A 329 -6.66 5.32 -1.61
N PHE A 330 -7.86 5.06 -1.10
CA PHE A 330 -8.45 5.79 0.03
C PHE A 330 -9.24 4.85 0.94
N ASP A 331 -9.29 5.21 2.22
CA ASP A 331 -10.04 4.48 3.25
C ASP A 331 -11.54 4.79 3.18
N CYS A 332 -12.37 3.75 3.09
CA CYS A 332 -13.82 3.87 3.04
C CYS A 332 -14.46 3.89 4.43
N ARG A 333 -13.77 3.47 5.50
CA ARG A 333 -14.32 3.43 6.88
C ARG A 333 -14.94 4.76 7.33
N PRO A 334 -14.34 5.94 7.07
CA PRO A 334 -14.91 7.23 7.49
C PRO A 334 -16.28 7.56 6.88
N TYR A 335 -16.69 6.87 5.82
CA TYR A 335 -18.00 7.07 5.18
C TYR A 335 -19.13 6.28 5.87
N PHE A 336 -18.80 5.40 6.82
CA PHE A 336 -19.75 4.52 7.52
C PHE A 336 -19.55 4.54 9.05
N PRO A 337 -19.49 5.70 9.71
CA PRO A 337 -19.11 5.80 11.13
C PRO A 337 -20.05 5.05 12.08
N ASP A 338 -21.32 4.87 11.71
CA ASP A 338 -22.32 4.18 12.53
C ASP A 338 -22.36 2.65 12.31
N SER A 339 -21.77 2.17 11.22
CA SER A 339 -21.90 0.78 10.74
C SER A 339 -20.58 0.05 10.61
N VAL A 340 -19.45 0.76 10.52
CA VAL A 340 -18.11 0.18 10.40
C VAL A 340 -17.17 0.83 11.43
N PRO A 341 -16.56 0.04 12.33
CA PRO A 341 -15.56 0.56 13.26
C PRO A 341 -14.37 1.20 12.51
N ALA A 342 -13.83 2.28 13.06
CA ALA A 342 -12.66 2.96 12.48
C ALA A 342 -11.40 2.07 12.44
N ASP A 343 -11.35 1.06 13.30
CA ASP A 343 -10.30 0.05 13.44
C ASP A 343 -10.70 -1.31 12.83
N TYR A 344 -11.71 -1.35 11.96
CA TYR A 344 -12.03 -2.56 11.19
C TYR A 344 -10.80 -3.10 10.47
N LEU A 345 -10.50 -4.40 10.66
CA LEU A 345 -9.21 -5.00 10.28
C LEU A 345 -9.17 -5.55 8.84
N GLY A 346 -10.33 -5.81 8.22
CA GLY A 346 -10.40 -6.32 6.84
C GLY A 346 -10.12 -5.25 5.79
N ASN A 347 -10.16 -5.60 4.49
CA ASN A 347 -10.10 -4.59 3.44
C ASN A 347 -11.36 -3.72 3.41
N PHE A 348 -11.20 -2.41 3.52
CA PHE A 348 -12.23 -1.45 3.15
C PHE A 348 -11.61 -0.19 2.55
N ALA A 349 -10.80 -0.40 1.52
CA ALA A 349 -10.19 0.64 0.70
C ALA A 349 -10.66 0.54 -0.75
N MET A 350 -10.72 1.69 -1.43
CA MET A 350 -11.06 1.82 -2.84
C MET A 350 -10.09 2.78 -3.52
N ILE A 351 -10.17 2.95 -4.84
CA ILE A 351 -9.24 3.76 -5.61
C ILE A 351 -9.98 4.98 -6.19
N ASN A 352 -9.45 6.19 -6.00
CA ASN A 352 -9.82 7.29 -6.88
C ASN A 352 -8.91 7.24 -8.11
N GLN A 353 -9.48 6.96 -9.28
CA GLN A 353 -8.78 7.05 -10.55
C GLN A 353 -8.95 8.42 -11.18
N PHE A 354 -7.85 8.95 -11.71
CA PHE A 354 -7.79 10.23 -12.38
C PHE A 354 -7.19 10.05 -13.76
N TYR A 355 -7.74 10.79 -14.70
CA TYR A 355 -7.28 10.83 -16.07
C TYR A 355 -7.11 12.29 -16.48
N HIS A 356 -5.96 12.63 -17.05
CA HIS A 356 -5.68 13.98 -17.53
C HIS A 356 -4.76 13.94 -18.75
N PRO A 357 -4.94 14.80 -19.77
CA PRO A 357 -4.03 14.81 -20.91
C PRO A 357 -2.60 15.04 -20.48
N LEU A 358 -1.68 14.16 -20.88
CA LEU A 358 -0.28 14.22 -20.46
C LEU A 358 0.36 15.58 -20.83
N SER A 359 0.06 16.09 -22.02
CA SER A 359 0.54 17.39 -22.51
C SER A 359 0.07 18.57 -21.65
N ALA A 360 -1.17 18.53 -21.15
CA ALA A 360 -1.68 19.52 -20.21
C ALA A 360 -1.02 19.35 -18.83
N LEU A 361 -0.93 18.10 -18.35
CA LEU A 361 -0.37 17.78 -17.04
C LEU A 361 1.07 18.26 -16.85
N VAL A 362 1.92 18.12 -17.87
CA VAL A 362 3.35 18.50 -17.81
C VAL A 362 3.63 19.89 -18.37
N GLY A 363 2.62 20.51 -18.99
CA GLY A 363 2.70 21.83 -19.62
C GLY A 363 1.83 22.84 -18.89
N SER A 364 0.63 23.09 -19.43
CA SER A 364 -0.23 24.22 -19.07
C SER A 364 -0.95 24.13 -17.73
N SER A 365 -1.14 22.94 -17.15
CA SER A 365 -1.76 22.79 -15.84
C SER A 365 -0.82 23.26 -14.74
N THR A 366 -1.33 24.00 -13.76
CA THR A 366 -0.60 24.37 -12.54
C THR A 366 -0.76 23.29 -11.47
N ILE A 367 0.14 23.24 -10.49
CA ILE A 367 0.02 22.34 -9.33
C ILE A 367 -1.33 22.52 -8.63
N GLY A 368 -1.77 23.76 -8.43
CA GLY A 368 -3.08 24.06 -7.83
C GLY A 368 -4.24 23.47 -8.63
N SER A 369 -4.27 23.65 -9.95
CA SER A 369 -5.34 23.12 -10.80
C SER A 369 -5.45 21.59 -10.74
N ILE A 370 -4.30 20.90 -10.64
CA ILE A 370 -4.21 19.45 -10.48
C ILE A 370 -4.70 19.04 -9.09
N ALA A 371 -4.24 19.73 -8.04
CA ALA A 371 -4.67 19.47 -6.67
C ALA A 371 -6.19 19.69 -6.50
N ARG A 372 -6.76 20.70 -7.18
CA ARG A 372 -8.21 20.94 -7.24
C ARG A 372 -8.94 19.79 -7.91
N MET A 373 -8.46 19.31 -9.06
CA MET A 373 -9.03 18.14 -9.74
C MET A 373 -9.03 16.92 -8.81
N ILE A 374 -7.91 16.67 -8.12
CA ILE A 374 -7.79 15.59 -7.14
C ILE A 374 -8.89 15.70 -6.07
N ARG A 375 -9.03 16.89 -5.48
CA ARG A 375 -10.05 17.18 -4.46
C ARG A 375 -11.49 17.07 -4.99
N GLU A 376 -11.75 17.48 -6.23
CA GLU A 376 -13.08 17.44 -6.83
C GLU A 376 -13.58 16.02 -7.08
N VAL A 377 -12.71 15.09 -7.50
CA VAL A 377 -13.08 13.67 -7.61
C VAL A 377 -13.26 13.07 -6.22
N ALA A 378 -12.34 13.32 -5.28
CA ALA A 378 -12.45 12.79 -3.92
C ALA A 378 -13.76 13.24 -3.23
N LYS A 379 -14.20 14.49 -3.43
CA LYS A 379 -15.48 15.01 -2.92
C LYS A 379 -16.71 14.33 -3.51
N GLN A 380 -16.59 13.68 -4.67
CA GLN A 380 -17.71 12.98 -5.29
C GLN A 380 -17.97 11.62 -4.66
N VAL A 381 -17.05 11.08 -3.86
CA VAL A 381 -17.23 9.81 -3.16
C VAL A 381 -18.28 9.97 -2.06
N THR A 382 -19.22 9.03 -2.01
CA THR A 382 -20.27 8.97 -1.00
C THR A 382 -20.47 7.52 -0.55
N ALA A 383 -21.07 7.31 0.63
CA ALA A 383 -21.42 5.97 1.11
C ALA A 383 -22.21 5.16 0.07
N SER A 384 -23.20 5.79 -0.58
CA SER A 384 -23.98 5.13 -1.64
C SER A 384 -23.12 4.70 -2.84
N LYS A 385 -22.16 5.53 -3.27
CA LYS A 385 -21.27 5.15 -4.39
C LYS A 385 -20.29 4.04 -4.02
N ILE A 386 -19.81 4.04 -2.78
CA ILE A 386 -18.99 2.94 -2.24
C ILE A 386 -19.79 1.64 -2.26
N MET A 387 -21.05 1.64 -1.83
CA MET A 387 -21.89 0.43 -1.86
C MET A 387 -22.31 0.03 -3.28
N ASP A 388 -22.46 0.98 -4.20
CA ASP A 388 -22.64 0.68 -5.62
C ASP A 388 -21.39 -0.02 -6.19
N ALA A 389 -20.19 0.46 -5.86
CA ALA A 389 -18.93 -0.18 -6.24
C ALA A 389 -18.78 -1.57 -5.59
N TYR A 390 -19.20 -1.73 -4.32
CA TYR A 390 -19.29 -3.02 -3.66
C TYR A 390 -20.21 -3.99 -4.42
N THR A 391 -21.33 -3.50 -4.95
CA THR A 391 -22.25 -4.30 -5.77
C THR A 391 -21.56 -4.81 -7.04
N VAL A 392 -20.77 -3.95 -7.70
CA VAL A 392 -20.00 -4.34 -8.90
C VAL A 392 -19.00 -5.46 -8.58
N VAL A 393 -18.14 -5.28 -7.58
CA VAL A 393 -17.13 -6.30 -7.25
C VAL A 393 -17.79 -7.61 -6.85
N ARG A 394 -18.88 -7.56 -6.09
CA ARG A 394 -19.62 -8.75 -5.67
C ARG A 394 -20.14 -9.54 -6.88
N THR A 395 -20.78 -8.88 -7.83
CA THR A 395 -21.24 -9.53 -9.07
C THR A 395 -20.08 -10.10 -9.87
N LEU A 396 -18.96 -9.38 -9.99
CA LEU A 396 -17.77 -9.86 -10.72
C LEU A 396 -17.15 -11.11 -10.06
N VAL A 397 -17.14 -11.17 -8.73
CA VAL A 397 -16.67 -12.36 -7.98
C VAL A 397 -17.63 -13.53 -8.19
N GLU A 398 -18.94 -13.30 -8.09
CA GLU A 398 -19.97 -14.33 -8.33
C GLU A 398 -19.90 -14.90 -9.78
N GLU A 399 -19.60 -14.06 -10.77
CA GLU A 399 -19.53 -14.43 -12.19
C GLU A 399 -18.14 -14.95 -12.62
N GLY A 400 -17.12 -14.88 -11.76
CA GLY A 400 -15.73 -15.19 -12.12
C GLY A 400 -15.11 -14.22 -13.13
N GLY A 401 -15.69 -13.01 -13.26
CA GLY A 401 -15.31 -11.99 -14.24
C GLY A 401 -14.30 -10.96 -13.73
N LEU A 402 -13.81 -11.09 -12.50
CA LEU A 402 -12.88 -10.10 -11.92
C LEU A 402 -11.52 -10.14 -12.63
N LYS A 403 -11.27 -9.14 -13.47
CA LYS A 403 -9.98 -8.91 -14.14
C LYS A 403 -9.53 -7.48 -13.87
N LEU A 404 -8.40 -7.35 -13.19
CA LEU A 404 -7.81 -6.05 -12.88
C LEU A 404 -6.87 -5.64 -14.01
N ASP A 405 -6.97 -4.38 -14.43
CA ASP A 405 -5.99 -3.78 -15.32
C ASP A 405 -4.83 -3.25 -14.48
N ASN A 406 -3.64 -3.81 -14.71
CA ASN A 406 -2.44 -3.45 -13.95
C ASN A 406 -1.78 -2.22 -14.56
N LEU A 407 -1.30 -1.31 -13.71
CA LEU A 407 -0.42 -0.23 -14.15
C LEU A 407 0.85 -0.83 -14.76
N LYS A 408 1.22 -0.35 -15.95
CA LYS A 408 2.41 -0.82 -16.66
C LYS A 408 3.63 0.01 -16.29
N VAL A 409 4.80 -0.63 -16.19
CA VAL A 409 6.10 0.05 -15.96
C VAL A 409 6.36 1.10 -17.04
N ASP A 410 6.09 0.79 -18.31
CA ASP A 410 6.36 1.70 -19.43
C ASP A 410 5.19 2.67 -19.73
N GLY A 411 4.13 2.66 -18.92
CA GLY A 411 2.95 3.51 -19.12
C GLY A 411 3.04 4.90 -18.48
N ASN A 412 2.04 5.75 -18.76
CA ASN A 412 1.81 7.04 -18.08
C ASN A 412 0.96 6.90 -16.80
N GLY A 413 0.90 5.69 -16.26
CA GLY A 413 0.23 5.38 -15.00
C GLY A 413 1.15 5.66 -13.81
N LEU A 414 0.54 6.10 -12.71
CA LEU A 414 1.19 6.22 -11.41
C LEU A 414 0.20 5.83 -10.32
N MET A 415 0.63 5.01 -9.37
CA MET A 415 -0.11 4.82 -8.12
C MET A 415 0.61 5.56 -7.00
N ILE A 416 -0.13 6.30 -6.18
CA ILE A 416 0.42 6.91 -4.97
C ILE A 416 -0.32 6.36 -3.76
N GLY A 417 0.37 5.52 -2.98
CA GLY A 417 -0.08 5.11 -1.65
C GLY A 417 0.23 6.20 -0.63
N SER A 418 -0.78 6.63 0.13
CA SER A 418 -0.60 7.64 1.16
C SER A 418 -0.74 7.05 2.56
N TYR A 419 0.36 7.10 3.31
CA TYR A 419 0.47 6.67 4.70
C TYR A 419 0.31 7.83 5.70
N LEU A 420 -0.07 9.03 5.23
CA LEU A 420 -0.22 10.21 6.09
C LEU A 420 -1.22 10.01 7.22
N ALA A 421 -2.26 9.20 7.00
CA ALA A 421 -3.30 8.91 7.97
C ALA A 421 -2.99 7.68 8.86
N PHE A 422 -1.85 7.00 8.64
CA PHE A 422 -1.51 5.85 9.44
C PHE A 422 -1.20 6.27 10.88
N ILE A 423 -1.67 5.47 11.82
CA ILE A 423 -1.47 5.67 13.26
C ILE A 423 -0.06 5.27 13.74
N MET A 424 0.94 5.38 12.87
CA MET A 424 2.33 5.00 13.21
C MET A 424 2.90 5.82 14.38
N ALA A 425 2.40 7.04 14.59
CA ALA A 425 2.75 7.85 15.75
C ALA A 425 2.34 7.19 17.10
N ASP A 426 1.34 6.32 17.07
CA ASP A 426 0.81 5.61 18.24
C ASP A 426 1.44 4.21 18.43
N VAL A 427 2.27 3.76 17.49
CA VAL A 427 2.96 2.47 17.59
C VAL A 427 4.13 2.58 18.56
N ASN A 428 4.03 1.88 19.69
CA ASN A 428 5.05 1.86 20.73
C ASN A 428 5.19 0.46 21.32
N PHE A 429 6.33 -0.18 21.07
CA PHE A 429 6.64 -1.55 21.49
C PHE A 429 7.22 -1.65 22.91
N GLY A 430 7.38 -0.52 23.61
CA GLY A 430 7.86 -0.43 24.98
C GLY A 430 9.34 -0.04 25.10
N GLU A 431 9.61 0.85 26.05
CA GLU A 431 10.90 1.51 26.23
C GLU A 431 11.96 0.67 26.98
N LYS A 432 11.60 -0.50 27.53
CA LYS A 432 12.59 -1.34 28.25
C LYS A 432 13.49 -2.12 27.30
N ILE A 433 13.08 -2.29 26.05
CA ILE A 433 13.81 -3.04 25.02
C ILE A 433 14.25 -2.15 23.84
N PHE A 434 13.47 -1.13 23.52
CA PHE A 434 13.75 -0.20 22.44
C PHE A 434 14.04 1.21 22.97
N GLY A 435 14.98 1.90 22.31
CA GLY A 435 15.23 3.33 22.47
C GLY A 435 14.06 4.17 21.96
N ASN A 436 14.27 5.50 21.89
CA ASN A 436 13.26 6.47 21.45
C ASN A 436 11.87 6.28 22.12
N GLY A 437 11.87 5.97 23.43
CA GLY A 437 10.64 5.73 24.20
C GLY A 437 9.81 4.53 23.72
N GLY A 438 10.42 3.58 23.00
CA GLY A 438 9.74 2.40 22.44
C GLY A 438 9.13 2.58 21.05
N LYS A 439 9.30 3.75 20.43
CA LYS A 439 8.79 4.07 19.09
C LYS A 439 9.81 3.77 18.00
N PRO A 440 9.37 3.42 16.77
CA PRO A 440 10.28 3.32 15.63
C PRO A 440 10.74 4.71 15.15
N ASP A 441 11.98 4.82 14.69
CA ASP A 441 12.49 6.06 14.08
C ASP A 441 12.01 6.24 12.63
N ALA A 442 11.71 5.13 11.95
CA ALA A 442 11.23 5.15 10.58
C ALA A 442 10.27 4.01 10.24
N PHE A 443 9.43 4.28 9.26
CA PHE A 443 8.60 3.31 8.55
C PHE A 443 8.98 3.34 7.06
N ARG A 444 9.13 2.16 6.46
CA ARG A 444 9.33 1.98 5.01
C ARG A 444 8.48 0.80 4.51
N PRO A 445 7.84 0.91 3.33
CA PRO A 445 7.44 -0.28 2.58
C PRO A 445 8.68 -0.95 1.96
N LEU A 446 8.63 -2.27 1.77
CA LEU A 446 9.60 -2.94 0.88
C LEU A 446 9.28 -2.60 -0.57
N MET A 447 10.32 -2.30 -1.35
CA MET A 447 10.18 -1.74 -2.69
C MET A 447 10.76 -2.62 -3.79
N GLY A 448 11.55 -3.66 -3.48
CA GLY A 448 12.25 -4.47 -4.51
C GLY A 448 11.29 -5.06 -5.55
N ALA A 449 10.28 -5.81 -5.10
CA ALA A 449 9.28 -6.35 -6.03
C ALA A 449 8.44 -5.25 -6.74
N ILE A 450 8.17 -4.13 -6.08
CA ILE A 450 7.39 -3.01 -6.63
C ILE A 450 8.18 -2.31 -7.75
N ASN A 451 9.48 -2.10 -7.55
CA ASN A 451 10.42 -1.51 -8.50
C ASN A 451 10.48 -2.26 -9.84
N GLN A 452 10.07 -3.53 -9.86
CA GLN A 452 10.04 -4.36 -11.06
C GLN A 452 8.62 -4.50 -11.65
N SER A 453 7.58 -4.08 -10.92
CA SER A 453 6.19 -4.39 -11.24
C SER A 453 5.43 -3.21 -11.83
N PHE A 454 5.47 -2.04 -11.20
CA PHE A 454 4.68 -0.88 -11.64
C PHE A 454 5.22 0.44 -11.05
N ARG A 455 4.73 1.55 -11.58
CA ARG A 455 5.10 2.90 -11.13
C ARG A 455 4.37 3.27 -9.85
N TYR A 456 5.13 3.50 -8.78
CA TYR A 456 4.61 3.66 -7.43
C TYR A 456 5.31 4.78 -6.67
N CYS A 457 4.53 5.50 -5.87
CA CYS A 457 5.04 6.36 -4.82
C CYS A 457 4.36 6.03 -3.49
N ALA A 458 5.12 6.16 -2.41
CA ALA A 458 4.64 6.04 -1.03
C ALA A 458 4.85 7.37 -0.31
N ILE A 459 3.77 8.11 -0.03
CA ILE A 459 3.84 9.26 0.88
C ILE A 459 3.86 8.71 2.30
N LEU A 460 4.95 8.93 3.02
CA LEU A 460 5.18 8.32 4.34
C LEU A 460 4.46 9.11 5.45
N PRO A 461 4.28 8.51 6.66
CA PRO A 461 3.68 9.21 7.78
C PRO A 461 4.39 10.53 8.09
N ARG A 462 3.60 11.53 8.48
CA ARG A 462 4.12 12.86 8.78
C ARG A 462 5.04 12.79 10.00
N LYS A 463 6.23 13.38 9.89
CA LYS A 463 7.19 13.47 11.00
C LYS A 463 6.65 14.42 12.08
N GLU A 464 7.11 14.25 13.33
CA GLU A 464 6.66 15.07 14.47
C GLU A 464 6.89 16.58 14.25
N HIS A 465 8.02 16.97 13.64
CA HIS A 465 8.30 18.37 13.29
C HIS A 465 7.48 18.88 12.10
N GLY A 466 6.61 18.06 11.51
CA GLY A 466 5.64 18.44 10.49
C GLY A 466 6.08 18.28 9.03
N GLY A 467 7.28 17.77 8.78
CA GLY A 467 7.78 17.46 7.42
C GLY A 467 7.26 16.11 6.91
N VAL A 468 7.38 15.89 5.61
CA VAL A 468 6.86 14.68 4.94
C VAL A 468 7.94 14.11 4.04
N GLU A 469 8.18 12.80 4.15
CA GLU A 469 8.98 12.04 3.20
C GLU A 469 8.05 11.35 2.20
N PHE A 470 8.50 11.17 0.96
CA PHE A 470 7.90 10.21 0.07
C PHE A 470 8.97 9.41 -0.67
N LEU A 471 8.63 8.16 -0.98
CA LEU A 471 9.41 7.30 -1.85
C LEU A 471 8.83 7.35 -3.25
N ALA A 472 9.68 7.32 -4.27
CA ALA A 472 9.28 7.13 -5.66
C ALA A 472 10.20 6.11 -6.32
N ASN A 473 9.65 5.26 -7.18
CA ASN A 473 10.48 4.41 -8.04
C ASN A 473 10.73 5.07 -9.40
N LEU A 474 12.01 5.23 -9.75
CA LEU A 474 12.45 5.99 -10.93
C LEU A 474 13.57 5.23 -11.64
N PHE A 475 13.65 5.38 -12.95
CA PHE A 475 14.87 5.06 -13.68
C PHE A 475 15.93 6.15 -13.46
N ASP A 476 17.20 5.81 -13.59
CA ASP A 476 18.32 6.75 -13.36
C ASP A 476 18.16 8.05 -14.18
N GLU A 477 17.77 7.95 -15.46
CA GLU A 477 17.60 9.12 -16.34
C GLU A 477 16.36 9.95 -15.99
N GLU A 478 15.33 9.32 -15.40
CA GLU A 478 14.16 10.05 -14.89
C GLU A 478 14.54 10.82 -13.61
N LEU A 479 15.36 10.21 -12.75
CA LEU A 479 15.90 10.85 -11.56
C LEU A 479 16.77 12.05 -11.93
N ASP A 480 17.74 11.87 -12.83
CA ASP A 480 18.64 12.95 -13.28
C ASP A 480 17.84 14.18 -13.77
N ILE A 481 16.81 13.96 -14.58
CA ILE A 481 15.94 15.03 -15.07
C ILE A 481 15.13 15.66 -13.94
N LEU A 482 14.59 14.85 -13.02
CA LEU A 482 13.81 15.35 -11.88
C LEU A 482 14.67 16.21 -10.93
N LEU A 483 15.95 15.87 -10.76
CA LEU A 483 16.89 16.64 -9.94
C LEU A 483 17.23 18.00 -10.54
N GLU A 484 17.04 18.19 -11.84
CA GLU A 484 17.19 19.49 -12.52
C GLU A 484 15.88 20.30 -12.60
N ASP A 485 14.76 19.73 -12.12
CA ASP A 485 13.44 20.34 -12.23
C ASP A 485 13.23 21.47 -11.21
N GLU A 486 13.28 22.73 -11.66
CA GLU A 486 13.17 23.92 -10.80
C GLU A 486 11.84 23.99 -10.02
N GLU A 487 10.73 23.55 -10.63
CA GLU A 487 9.41 23.55 -9.96
C GLU A 487 9.37 22.49 -8.85
N PHE A 488 9.92 21.30 -9.10
CA PHE A 488 10.02 20.24 -8.10
C PHE A 488 10.93 20.64 -6.93
N ASN A 489 12.13 21.15 -7.25
CA ASN A 489 13.16 21.53 -6.28
C ASN A 489 12.76 22.72 -5.40
N THR A 490 11.73 23.48 -5.79
CA THR A 490 11.13 24.51 -4.94
C THR A 490 10.48 23.91 -3.69
N PHE A 491 9.96 22.68 -3.77
CA PHE A 491 9.15 22.07 -2.70
C PHE A 491 9.77 20.81 -2.11
N ALA A 492 10.45 19.99 -2.92
CA ALA A 492 11.03 18.73 -2.48
C ALA A 492 12.55 18.75 -2.64
N VAL A 493 13.24 18.08 -1.72
CA VAL A 493 14.69 17.82 -1.83
C VAL A 493 14.93 16.33 -1.92
N PHE A 494 15.88 15.94 -2.77
CA PHE A 494 16.37 14.57 -2.82
C PHE A 494 17.19 14.26 -1.56
N VAL A 495 17.01 13.06 -1.03
CA VAL A 495 17.66 12.61 0.21
C VAL A 495 18.63 11.46 -0.08
N ALA A 496 18.16 10.40 -0.73
CA ALA A 496 18.92 9.17 -0.98
C ALA A 496 18.33 8.39 -2.15
#